data_AF-A0A972UZJ6-F1
#
_entry.id   AF-A0A972UZJ6-F1
#
_cell.length_a   1.000
_cell.length_b   1.000
_cell.length_c   1.000
_cell.angle_alpha   90.00
_cell.angle_beta   90.00
_cell.angle_gamma   90.00
#
_symmetry.space_group_name_H-M   'P 1'
#
loop_
_entity.id
_entity.type
_entity.pdbx_description
1 polymer ?
#
loop_
_entity_poly.entity_id
_entity_poly.type
_entity_poly.pdbx_seq_one_letter_code
_entity_poly.pdbx_strand_id
1 'polypeptide(L)'
;MPLSVIVYYFVIKRFFGHFITILFKTLGQSLLVQLSQVVSAIFILASIQTFDQTLEYIFVFLISSIVAAMPITIGGIGSREVTFLFGAQIMHLEITNSIALSLLFYIITATVSLFGIIYSIKTERLK
;
A
#
# COMPACT_ATOMS: atom_id res chain seq x y z
N MET A 1 21.69 -19.26 6.72
CA MET A 1 20.49 -18.43 6.98
C MET A 1 20.72 -17.37 8.07
N PRO A 2 21.11 -17.67 9.32
CA PRO A 2 21.30 -16.63 10.37
C PRO A 2 22.56 -15.77 10.19
N LEU A 3 23.63 -16.33 9.61
CA LEU A 3 24.90 -15.61 9.42
C LEU A 3 24.79 -14.42 8.45
N SER A 4 23.92 -14.52 7.44
CA SER A 4 23.74 -13.47 6.43
C SER A 4 23.06 -12.22 7.02
N VAL A 5 22.14 -12.41 7.96
CA VAL A 5 21.43 -11.31 8.64
C VAL A 5 22.39 -10.55 9.56
N ILE A 6 23.27 -11.28 10.25
CA ILE A 6 24.24 -10.71 11.19
C ILE A 6 25.32 -9.90 10.45
N VAL A 7 25.85 -10.45 9.34
CA VAL A 7 26.85 -9.74 8.51
C VAL A 7 26.23 -8.51 7.84
N TYR A 8 24.99 -8.61 7.32
CA TYR A 8 24.27 -7.47 6.76
C TYR A 8 24.03 -6.35 7.79
N TYR A 9 23.62 -6.71 9.01
CA TYR A 9 23.42 -5.77 10.10
C TYR A 9 24.73 -5.06 10.51
N PHE A 10 25.84 -5.81 10.57
CA PHE A 10 27.14 -5.25 10.97
C PHE A 10 27.75 -4.33 9.90
N VAL A 11 27.57 -4.66 8.62
CA VAL A 11 28.04 -3.85 7.48
C VAL A 11 27.26 -2.53 7.39
N ILE A 12 25.94 -2.55 7.58
CA ILE A 12 25.11 -1.33 7.61
C ILE A 12 25.45 -0.46 8.82
N LYS A 13 25.61 -1.05 10.00
CA LYS A 13 25.95 -0.29 11.22
C LYS A 13 27.32 0.39 11.13
N ARG A 14 28.27 -0.18 10.38
CA ARG A 14 29.63 0.34 10.22
C ARG A 14 29.74 1.46 9.17
N PHE A 15 29.00 1.37 8.06
CA PHE A 15 29.08 2.35 6.95
C PHE A 15 28.02 3.46 6.99
N PHE A 16 26.92 3.27 7.72
CA PHE A 16 25.70 4.07 7.54
C PHE A 16 25.04 4.48 8.86
N GLY A 17 25.83 4.93 9.86
CA GLY A 17 25.31 5.37 11.16
C GLY A 17 24.23 6.46 11.10
N HIS A 18 24.25 7.30 10.07
CA HIS A 18 23.20 8.32 9.81
C HIS A 18 21.90 7.72 9.23
N PHE A 19 22.00 6.59 8.53
CA PHE A 19 20.90 5.92 7.84
C PHE A 19 19.98 5.17 8.81
N ILE A 20 20.47 4.74 9.98
CA ILE A 20 19.62 4.10 11.00
C ILE A 20 18.56 5.07 11.52
N THR A 21 18.91 6.33 11.76
CA THR A 21 17.96 7.37 12.19
C THR A 21 16.91 7.66 11.13
N ILE A 22 17.32 7.70 9.86
CA ILE A 22 16.42 7.88 8.72
C ILE A 22 15.52 6.64 8.54
N LEU A 23 16.07 5.44 8.69
CA LEU A 23 15.36 4.17 8.57
C LEU A 23 14.19 4.08 9.57
N PHE A 24 14.39 4.41 10.85
CA PHE A 24 13.30 4.42 11.82
C PHE A 24 12.23 5.47 11.48
N LYS A 25 12.63 6.64 10.99
CA LYS A 25 11.68 7.70 10.59
C LYS A 25 10.85 7.26 9.38
N THR A 26 11.49 6.72 8.35
CA THR A 26 10.81 6.24 7.13
C THR A 26 9.96 5.01 7.41
N LEU A 27 10.42 4.05 8.21
CA LEU A 27 9.63 2.89 8.63
C LEU A 27 8.38 3.33 9.40
N GLY A 28 8.51 4.29 10.31
CA GLY A 28 7.37 4.86 11.03
C GLY A 28 6.35 5.51 10.09
N GLN A 29 6.82 6.27 9.11
CA GLN A 29 5.95 6.87 8.08
C GLN A 29 5.26 5.81 7.21
N SER A 30 6.00 4.80 6.75
CA SER A 30 5.44 3.70 5.95
C SER A 30 4.39 2.91 6.74
N LEU A 31 4.67 2.59 8.02
CA LEU A 31 3.70 1.93 8.89
C LEU A 31 2.43 2.77 9.08
N LEU A 32 2.57 4.08 9.27
CA LEU A 32 1.40 4.96 9.43
C LEU A 32 0.53 4.95 8.16
N VAL A 33 1.15 5.09 6.98
CA VAL A 33 0.43 5.01 5.69
C VAL A 33 -0.22 3.64 5.53
N GLN A 34 0.50 2.57 5.89
CA GLN A 34 0.01 1.19 5.81
C GLN A 34 -1.18 0.94 6.74
N LEU A 35 -1.19 1.52 7.94
CA LEU A 35 -2.35 1.44 8.84
C LEU A 35 -3.53 2.25 8.30
N SER A 36 -3.28 3.46 7.78
CA SER A 36 -4.33 4.28 7.18
C SER A 36 -5.01 3.59 5.99
N GLN A 37 -4.26 2.92 5.11
CA GLN A 37 -4.88 2.17 4.00
C GLN A 37 -5.71 0.98 4.49
N VAL A 38 -5.30 0.29 5.56
CA VAL A 38 -6.04 -0.84 6.12
C VAL A 38 -7.36 -0.35 6.70
N VAL A 39 -7.35 0.78 7.41
CA VAL A 39 -8.55 1.44 7.92
C VAL A 39 -9.50 1.80 6.76
N SER A 40 -8.98 2.37 5.67
CA SER A 40 -9.78 2.64 4.48
C SER A 40 -10.38 1.37 3.87
N ALA A 41 -9.60 0.30 3.77
CA ALA A 41 -10.08 -0.99 3.24
C ALA A 41 -11.20 -1.59 4.11
N ILE A 42 -11.09 -1.50 5.45
CA ILE A 42 -12.14 -1.94 6.38
C ILE A 42 -13.44 -1.17 6.14
N PHE A 43 -13.36 0.16 5.97
CA PHE A 43 -14.57 0.95 5.68
C PHE A 43 -15.20 0.60 4.34
N ILE A 44 -14.40 0.33 3.31
CA ILE A 44 -14.91 -0.10 2.01
C ILE A 44 -15.57 -1.48 2.12
N LEU A 45 -14.95 -2.44 2.81
CA LEU A 45 -15.54 -3.76 3.04
C LEU A 45 -16.84 -3.68 3.85
N ALA A 46 -16.90 -2.81 4.86
CA ALA A 46 -18.12 -2.54 5.60
C ALA A 46 -19.23 -1.98 4.69
N SER A 47 -18.88 -1.16 3.70
CA SER A 47 -19.82 -0.64 2.70
C SER A 47 -20.34 -1.72 1.74
N ILE A 48 -19.53 -2.73 1.42
CA ILE A 48 -19.90 -3.86 0.54
C ILE A 48 -20.66 -4.94 1.33
N GLN A 49 -20.80 -4.80 2.66
CA GLN A 49 -21.49 -5.75 3.55
C GLN A 49 -20.93 -7.19 3.50
N THR A 50 -19.62 -7.34 3.25
CA THR A 50 -18.96 -8.65 3.21
C THR A 50 -18.21 -8.92 4.51
N PHE A 51 -18.70 -9.88 5.30
CA PHE A 51 -18.17 -10.18 6.64
C PHE A 51 -17.46 -11.55 6.76
N ASP A 52 -17.75 -12.50 5.88
CA ASP A 52 -17.25 -13.88 6.03
C ASP A 52 -15.73 -14.04 5.83
N GLN A 53 -15.08 -13.11 5.13
CA GLN A 53 -13.66 -13.25 4.74
C GLN A 53 -12.86 -11.94 4.83
N THR A 54 -13.25 -11.02 5.72
CA THR A 54 -12.65 -9.68 5.83
C THR A 54 -11.12 -9.71 5.93
N LEU A 55 -10.55 -10.69 6.64
CA LEU A 55 -9.11 -10.82 6.81
C LEU A 55 -8.40 -11.17 5.49
N GLU A 56 -8.98 -12.07 4.69
CA GLU A 56 -8.44 -12.49 3.39
C GLU A 56 -8.49 -11.32 2.39
N TYR A 57 -9.58 -10.55 2.37
CA TYR A 57 -9.67 -9.33 1.57
C TYR A 57 -8.60 -8.29 1.95
N ILE A 58 -8.39 -8.06 3.26
CA ILE A 58 -7.36 -7.13 3.74
C ILE A 58 -5.96 -7.67 3.36
N PHE A 59 -5.72 -8.97 3.46
CA PHE A 59 -4.45 -9.56 3.09
C PHE A 59 -4.13 -9.36 1.60
N VAL A 60 -5.08 -9.68 0.71
CA VAL A 60 -4.93 -9.46 -0.73
C VAL A 60 -4.75 -7.97 -1.02
N PHE A 61 -5.48 -7.09 -0.31
CA PHE A 61 -5.33 -5.65 -0.42
C PHE A 61 -3.91 -5.17 -0.07
N LEU A 62 -3.33 -5.68 1.02
CA LEU A 62 -1.95 -5.33 1.42
C LEU A 62 -0.92 -5.75 0.37
N ILE A 63 -1.04 -6.95 -0.20
CA ILE A 63 -0.17 -7.40 -1.29
C ILE A 63 -0.33 -6.49 -2.51
N SER A 64 -1.58 -6.17 -2.86
CA SER A 64 -1.91 -5.30 -3.99
C SER A 64 -1.30 -3.90 -3.85
N SER A 65 -1.27 -3.33 -2.65
CA SER A 65 -0.61 -2.05 -2.38
C SER A 65 0.91 -2.09 -2.56
N ILE A 66 1.56 -3.21 -2.24
CA ILE A 66 3.01 -3.39 -2.49
C ILE A 66 3.28 -3.45 -4.00
N VAL A 67 2.49 -4.24 -4.73
CA VAL A 67 2.62 -4.38 -6.20
C VAL A 67 2.39 -3.03 -6.89
N ALA A 68 1.39 -2.26 -6.45
CA ALA A 68 1.09 -0.94 -7.01
C ALA A 68 2.20 0.09 -6.75
N ALA A 69 3.00 -0.07 -5.69
CA ALA A 69 4.16 0.79 -5.42
C ALA A 69 5.38 0.46 -6.28
N MET A 70 5.42 -0.74 -6.90
CA MET A 70 6.50 -1.08 -7.81
C MET A 70 6.34 -0.36 -9.16
N PRO A 71 7.44 0.17 -9.75
CA PRO A 71 7.42 0.93 -11.00
C PRO A 71 7.28 0.04 -12.25
N ILE A 72 6.44 -0.99 -12.18
CA ILE A 72 6.21 -1.94 -13.27
C ILE A 72 5.06 -1.43 -14.17
N THR A 73 4.19 -0.56 -13.65
CA THR A 73 3.04 0.00 -14.39
C THR A 73 2.92 1.53 -14.20
N ILE A 74 2.28 2.22 -15.15
CA ILE A 74 2.08 3.67 -15.09
C ILE A 74 1.05 3.98 -14.01
N GLY A 75 1.50 4.48 -12.86
CA GLY A 75 0.64 4.90 -11.75
C GLY A 75 -0.08 3.76 -11.01
N GLY A 76 0.37 2.50 -11.17
CA GLY A 76 -0.27 1.35 -10.53
C GLY A 76 -1.62 0.97 -11.12
N ILE A 77 -2.09 1.65 -12.17
CA ILE A 77 -3.38 1.40 -12.83
C ILE A 77 -3.32 0.03 -13.55
N GLY A 78 -4.35 -0.80 -13.35
CA GLY A 78 -4.40 -2.19 -13.83
C GLY A 78 -3.63 -3.20 -12.97
N SER A 79 -2.47 -2.83 -12.41
CA SER A 79 -1.69 -3.74 -11.54
C SER A 79 -2.46 -4.17 -10.28
N ARG A 80 -3.24 -3.25 -9.71
CA ARG A 80 -4.06 -3.50 -8.52
C ARG A 80 -5.19 -4.48 -8.83
N GLU A 81 -5.95 -4.23 -9.90
CA GLU A 81 -7.08 -5.07 -10.32
C GLU A 81 -6.65 -6.50 -10.65
N VAL A 82 -5.54 -6.65 -11.38
CA VAL A 82 -4.99 -7.97 -11.70
C VAL A 82 -4.55 -8.70 -10.43
N THR A 83 -3.91 -8.01 -9.49
CA THR A 83 -3.52 -8.61 -8.20
C THR A 83 -4.73 -9.01 -7.37
N PHE A 84 -5.82 -8.23 -7.39
CA PHE A 84 -7.07 -8.60 -6.72
C PHE A 84 -7.77 -9.77 -7.40
N LEU A 85 -7.77 -9.84 -8.72
CA LEU A 85 -8.36 -10.94 -9.47
C LEU A 85 -7.62 -12.26 -9.18
N PHE A 86 -6.29 -12.27 -9.29
CA PHE A 86 -5.49 -13.45 -8.97
C PHE A 86 -5.51 -13.77 -7.47
N GLY A 87 -5.45 -12.75 -6.61
CA GLY A 87 -5.53 -12.92 -5.16
C GLY A 87 -6.87 -13.52 -4.71
N ALA A 88 -7.97 -13.09 -5.33
CA ALA A 88 -9.30 -13.65 -5.07
C ALA A 88 -9.41 -15.10 -5.54
N GLN A 89 -8.84 -15.43 -6.71
CA GLN A 89 -8.80 -16.82 -7.19
C GLN A 89 -7.99 -17.74 -6.27
N ILE A 90 -6.85 -17.26 -5.74
CA ILE A 90 -6.00 -18.04 -4.83
C ILE A 90 -6.66 -18.24 -3.47
N MET A 91 -7.33 -17.19 -2.95
CA MET A 91 -7.98 -17.22 -1.63
C MET A 91 -9.44 -17.69 -1.68
N HIS A 92 -9.96 -18.10 -2.84
CA HIS A 92 -11.37 -18.47 -3.04
C HIS A 92 -12.36 -17.38 -2.58
N LEU A 93 -11.99 -16.11 -2.78
CA LEU A 93 -12.84 -14.96 -2.48
C LEU A 93 -13.80 -14.67 -3.64
N GLU A 94 -14.87 -13.94 -3.33
CA GLU A 94 -15.74 -13.40 -4.35
C GLU A 94 -14.99 -12.32 -5.16
N ILE A 95 -14.89 -12.55 -6.47
CA ILE A 95 -14.06 -11.76 -7.38
C ILE A 95 -14.64 -10.36 -7.56
N THR A 96 -15.98 -10.23 -7.61
CA THR A 96 -16.68 -8.96 -7.80
C THR A 96 -16.37 -7.99 -6.66
N ASN A 97 -16.45 -8.46 -5.41
CA ASN A 97 -16.18 -7.72 -4.18
C ASN A 97 -14.71 -7.35 -4.08
N SER A 98 -13.81 -8.26 -4.49
CA SER A 98 -12.36 -8.03 -4.51
C SER A 98 -11.99 -6.90 -5.47
N ILE A 99 -12.55 -6.92 -6.68
CA ILE A 99 -12.32 -5.87 -7.68
C ILE A 99 -13.00 -4.56 -7.24
N ALA A 100 -14.21 -4.62 -6.69
CA ALA A 100 -14.91 -3.45 -6.18
C ALA A 100 -14.12 -2.74 -5.07
N LEU A 101 -13.53 -3.49 -4.14
CA LEU A 101 -12.64 -2.97 -3.10
C LEU A 101 -11.45 -2.20 -3.70
N SER A 102 -10.78 -2.78 -4.71
CA SER A 102 -9.66 -2.16 -5.43
C SER A 102 -10.05 -0.84 -6.10
N LEU A 103 -11.19 -0.85 -6.81
CA LEU A 103 -11.67 0.28 -7.60
C LEU A 103 -12.16 1.42 -6.71
N LEU A 104 -12.91 1.11 -5.65
CA LEU A 104 -13.37 2.10 -4.68
C LEU A 104 -12.19 2.77 -3.97
N PHE A 105 -11.20 1.99 -3.53
CA PHE A 105 -9.98 2.54 -2.93
C PHE A 105 -9.24 3.47 -3.91
N TYR A 106 -9.14 3.07 -5.18
CA TYR A 106 -8.53 3.91 -6.22
C TYR A 106 -9.28 5.22 -6.41
N ILE A 107 -10.61 5.18 -6.54
CA ILE A 107 -11.44 6.38 -6.73
C ILE A 107 -11.29 7.32 -5.54
N ILE A 108 -11.39 6.81 -4.31
CA ILE A 108 -11.21 7.61 -3.09
C ILE A 108 -9.82 8.27 -3.10
N THR A 109 -8.78 7.50 -3.38
CA THR A 109 -7.39 8.01 -3.43
C THR A 109 -7.21 9.06 -4.52
N ALA A 110 -7.78 8.83 -5.71
CA ALA A 110 -7.72 9.77 -6.83
C ALA A 110 -8.45 11.08 -6.52
N THR A 111 -9.65 11.00 -5.91
CA THR A 111 -10.41 12.18 -5.47
C THR A 111 -9.65 12.97 -4.42
N VAL A 112 -9.10 12.31 -3.39
CA VAL A 112 -8.29 12.96 -2.36
C VAL A 112 -7.03 13.59 -2.97
N SER A 113 -6.38 12.89 -3.89
CA SER A 113 -5.20 13.40 -4.61
C SER A 113 -5.52 14.62 -5.47
N LEU A 114 -6.72 14.71 -6.04
CA LEU A 114 -7.15 15.86 -6.84
C LEU A 114 -7.17 17.15 -6.01
N PHE A 115 -7.68 17.10 -4.78
CA PHE A 115 -7.63 18.23 -3.85
C PHE A 115 -6.18 18.60 -3.47
N GLY A 116 -5.29 17.61 -3.39
CA GLY A 116 -3.86 17.82 -3.16
C GLY A 116 -3.16 18.64 -4.25
N ILE A 117 -3.67 18.64 -5.49
CA ILE A 117 -3.11 19.41 -6.61
C ILE A 117 -3.07 20.91 -6.29
N ILE A 118 -4.08 21.44 -5.59
CA ILE A 118 -4.16 22.85 -5.18
C ILE A 118 -2.94 23.24 -4.34
N TYR A 119 -2.48 22.36 -3.45
CA TYR A 119 -1.29 22.57 -2.63
C TYR A 119 0.01 22.30 -3.39
N SER A 120 0.01 21.32 -4.31
CA SER A 120 1.17 20.98 -5.13
C SER A 120 1.57 22.13 -6.06
N ILE A 121 0.60 22.77 -6.72
CA ILE A 121 0.86 23.91 -7.63
C ILE A 121 1.31 25.16 -6.86
N LYS A 122 0.81 25.36 -5.63
CA LYS A 122 1.16 26.54 -4.81
C LYS A 122 2.61 26.50 -4.29
N THR A 123 3.20 25.32 -4.14
CA THR A 123 4.60 25.16 -3.67
C THR A 123 5.62 25.63 -4.71
N GLU A 124 5.32 25.61 -6.01
CA GLU A 124 6.24 26.10 -7.04
C GLU A 124 6.43 27.63 -7.02
N ARG A 125 5.61 28.40 -6.29
CA ARG A 125 5.78 29.86 -6.13
C ARG A 125 6.69 30.27 -4.96
N LEU A 126 7.32 29.34 -4.26
CA LEU A 126 8.23 29.62 -3.13
C LEU A 126 9.63 28.98 -3.32
N LYS A 127 10.16 29.05 -4.54
CA LYS A 127 11.61 28.96 -4.81
C LYS A 127 12.09 30.23 -5.49
#